data_AF-A0A3M1N8T0-F1
#
_entry.id   AF-A0A3M1N8T0-F1
#
_cell.length_a   1.000
_cell.length_b   1.000
_cell.length_c   1.000
_cell.angle_alpha   90.00
_cell.angle_beta   90.00
_cell.angle_gamma   90.00
#
_symmetry.space_group_name_H-M   'P 1'
#
loop_
_entity.id
_entity.type
_entity.pdbx_description
1 polymer ?
#
loop_
_entity_poly.entity_id
_entity_poly.type
_entity_poly.pdbx_seq_one_letter_code
_entity_poly.pdbx_strand_id
1 'polypeptide(L)'
;MRPFWRRLLAKVGHLRLPGFPTVRIGTVLLLFWENLTHPMFTIRGAAMAFSFFFALFPGLLFALMLISYLPFEDFERLFQQQLGQILPAPAYDLVHDVVFEGIYQKRNFTLLSVSLFLALYSLWQGMLTMLRAFFHEGLPKP
;
A
#
# COMPACT_ATOMS: atom_id res chain seq x y z
N MET A 1 -1.90 -3.20 32.42
CA MET A 1 -1.36 -2.12 31.55
C MET A 1 -0.08 -1.58 32.18
N ARG A 2 1.04 -1.57 31.44
CA ARG A 2 2.39 -1.28 31.98
C ARG A 2 2.51 0.15 32.55
N PRO A 3 3.23 0.38 33.67
CA PRO A 3 3.27 1.67 34.41
C PRO A 3 3.83 2.86 33.62
N PHE A 4 4.59 2.60 32.55
CA PHE A 4 5.10 3.62 31.62
C PHE A 4 3.97 4.38 30.90
N TRP A 5 2.90 3.67 30.50
CA TRP A 5 1.79 4.25 29.75
C TRP A 5 0.97 5.25 30.57
N ARG A 6 0.80 5.02 31.88
CA ARG A 6 0.11 5.98 32.78
C ARG A 6 0.85 7.32 32.86
N ARG A 7 2.19 7.30 32.91
CA ARG A 7 3.00 8.53 33.02
C ARG A 7 3.01 9.32 31.71
N LEU A 8 3.04 8.64 30.57
CA LEU A 8 2.99 9.27 29.25
C LEU A 8 1.62 9.92 29.00
N LEU A 9 0.53 9.19 29.27
CA LEU A 9 -0.85 9.69 29.12
C LEU A 9 -1.15 10.87 30.05
N ALA A 10 -0.62 10.87 31.29
CA ALA A 10 -0.79 11.97 32.23
C ALA A 10 -0.08 13.27 31.78
N LYS A 11 1.11 13.17 31.16
CA LYS A 11 1.85 14.34 30.66
C LYS A 11 1.21 14.94 29.40
N VAL A 12 0.68 14.10 28.52
CA VAL A 12 0.07 14.50 27.25
C VAL A 12 -1.38 15.00 27.46
N GLY A 13 -2.10 14.47 28.45
CA GLY A 13 -3.48 14.85 28.74
C GLY A 13 -3.71 16.30 29.20
N HIS A 14 -2.66 16.99 29.66
CA HIS A 14 -2.73 18.38 30.12
C HIS A 14 -2.33 19.43 29.07
N LEU A 15 -1.74 19.02 27.94
CA LEU A 15 -1.46 19.96 26.87
C LEU A 15 -2.77 20.33 26.16
N ARG A 16 -3.01 21.63 26.05
CA ARG A 16 -4.10 22.20 25.26
C ARG A 16 -3.60 22.38 23.84
N LEU A 17 -4.45 22.09 22.86
CA LEU A 17 -4.11 22.35 21.46
C LEU A 17 -4.00 23.86 21.25
N PRO A 18 -2.86 24.37 20.75
CA PRO A 18 -2.76 25.77 20.36
C PRO A 18 -3.80 26.04 19.26
N GLY A 19 -4.75 26.93 19.52
CA GLY A 19 -5.88 27.25 18.62
C GLY A 19 -7.26 26.69 19.03
N PHE A 20 -7.35 25.74 19.97
CA PHE A 20 -8.64 25.17 20.44
C PHE A 20 -8.71 25.19 21.98
N PRO A 21 -9.12 26.30 22.60
CA PRO A 21 -9.07 26.48 24.06
C PRO A 21 -9.94 25.49 24.86
N THR A 22 -10.97 24.91 24.24
CA THR A 22 -11.92 23.97 24.88
C THR A 22 -11.50 22.51 24.80
N VAL A 23 -10.57 22.15 23.91
CA VAL A 23 -10.29 20.73 23.59
C VAL A 23 -8.93 20.30 24.14
N ARG A 24 -8.95 19.31 25.04
CA ARG A 24 -7.73 18.69 25.59
C ARG A 24 -7.20 17.65 24.63
N ILE A 25 -5.87 17.59 24.43
CA ILE A 25 -5.23 16.58 23.57
C ILE A 25 -5.57 15.16 24.01
N GLY A 26 -5.66 14.93 25.32
CA GLY A 26 -6.08 13.63 25.86
C GLY A 26 -7.48 13.19 25.41
N THR A 27 -8.42 14.13 25.28
CA THR A 27 -9.78 13.85 24.79
C THR A 27 -9.76 13.51 23.30
N VAL A 28 -8.96 14.23 22.49
CA VAL A 28 -8.80 13.93 21.06
C VAL A 28 -8.18 12.56 20.85
N LEU A 29 -7.14 12.21 21.60
CA LEU A 29 -6.51 10.88 21.53
C LEU A 29 -7.45 9.76 21.94
N LEU A 30 -8.25 9.95 23.00
CA LEU A 30 -9.23 8.96 23.45
C LEU A 30 -10.31 8.74 22.38
N LEU A 31 -10.87 9.83 21.85
CA LEU A 31 -11.93 9.82 20.83
C LEU A 31 -11.43 9.28 19.49
N PHE A 32 -10.17 9.58 19.14
CA PHE A 32 -9.50 8.98 17.99
C PHE A 32 -9.30 7.47 18.17
N TRP A 33 -8.85 7.02 19.34
CA TRP A 33 -8.67 5.60 19.61
C TRP A 33 -10.00 4.83 19.58
N GLU A 34 -11.02 5.37 20.23
CA GLU A 34 -12.38 4.80 20.25
C GLU A 34 -12.96 4.70 18.84
N ASN A 35 -12.85 5.77 18.04
CA ASN A 35 -13.29 5.78 16.64
C ASN A 35 -12.48 4.87 15.72
N LEU A 36 -11.16 4.76 15.90
CA LEU A 36 -10.35 3.81 15.13
C LEU A 36 -10.74 2.35 15.42
N THR A 37 -11.09 2.04 16.66
CA THR A 37 -11.53 0.70 17.06
C THR A 37 -12.99 0.40 16.74
N HIS A 38 -13.76 1.37 16.24
CA HIS A 38 -15.14 1.11 15.85
C HIS A 38 -15.18 0.08 14.69
N PRO A 39 -16.03 -0.95 14.77
CA PRO A 39 -16.10 -2.02 13.78
C PRO A 39 -16.33 -1.52 12.35
N MET A 40 -17.10 -0.44 12.20
CA MET A 40 -17.36 0.20 10.90
C MET A 40 -16.09 0.72 10.23
N PHE A 41 -15.16 1.34 10.96
CA PHE A 41 -13.89 1.81 10.42
C PHE A 41 -12.97 0.64 10.06
N THR A 42 -12.97 -0.42 10.87
CA THR A 42 -12.18 -1.63 10.59
C THR A 42 -12.65 -2.34 9.32
N ILE A 43 -13.96 -2.54 9.15
CA ILE A 43 -14.54 -3.20 7.97
C ILE A 43 -14.27 -2.38 6.70
N ARG A 44 -14.40 -1.05 6.78
CA ARG A 44 -14.15 -0.15 5.64
C ARG A 44 -12.67 -0.04 5.30
N GLY A 45 -11.80 0.02 6.31
CA GLY A 45 -10.35 -0.04 6.13
C GLY A 45 -9.91 -1.36 5.49
N ALA A 46 -10.51 -2.48 5.89
CA ALA A 46 -10.29 -3.77 5.24
C ALA A 46 -10.75 -3.76 3.77
N ALA A 47 -11.90 -3.16 3.45
CA ALA A 47 -12.37 -3.03 2.07
C ALA A 47 -11.42 -2.16 1.22
N MET A 48 -10.83 -1.09 1.77
CA MET A 48 -9.80 -0.33 1.07
C MET A 48 -8.55 -1.15 0.81
N ALA A 49 -8.03 -1.82 1.85
CA ALA A 49 -6.83 -2.65 1.73
C ALA A 49 -7.02 -3.76 0.70
N PHE A 50 -8.21 -4.34 0.63
CA PHE A 50 -8.59 -5.33 -0.36
C PHE A 50 -8.59 -4.77 -1.79
N SER A 51 -9.18 -3.59 -2.00
CA SER A 51 -9.14 -2.91 -3.32
C SER A 51 -7.72 -2.54 -3.73
N PHE A 52 -6.88 -2.06 -2.80
CA PHE A 52 -5.47 -1.80 -3.06
C PHE A 52 -4.70 -3.09 -3.39
N PHE A 53 -4.98 -4.18 -2.67
CA PHE A 53 -4.36 -5.48 -2.94
C PHE A 53 -4.66 -5.97 -4.36
N PHE A 54 -5.89 -5.81 -4.85
CA PHE A 54 -6.21 -6.12 -6.25
C PHE A 54 -5.52 -5.18 -7.24
N ALA A 55 -5.36 -3.90 -6.90
CA ALA A 55 -4.63 -2.94 -7.75
C ALA A 55 -3.13 -3.25 -7.86
N LEU A 56 -2.55 -3.93 -6.86
CA LEU A 56 -1.15 -4.35 -6.91
C LEU A 56 -0.87 -5.33 -8.05
N PHE A 57 -1.82 -6.21 -8.41
CA PHE A 57 -1.54 -7.23 -9.41
C PHE A 57 -1.28 -6.64 -10.81
N PRO A 58 -2.16 -5.80 -11.39
CA PRO A 58 -1.86 -5.09 -12.64
C PRO A 58 -0.65 -4.16 -12.51
N GLY A 59 -0.48 -3.50 -11.37
CA GLY A 59 0.67 -2.63 -11.12
C GLY A 59 2.00 -3.35 -11.13
N LEU A 60 2.06 -4.54 -10.53
CA LEU A 60 3.24 -5.39 -10.49
C LEU A 60 3.56 -5.97 -11.86
N LEU A 61 2.54 -6.42 -12.62
CA LEU A 61 2.74 -6.83 -14.01
C LEU A 61 3.29 -5.68 -14.87
N PHE A 62 2.74 -4.47 -14.74
CA PHE A 62 3.25 -3.30 -15.44
C PHE A 62 4.71 -3.00 -15.04
N ALA A 63 5.04 -3.05 -13.74
CA ALA A 63 6.41 -2.82 -13.26
C ALA A 63 7.40 -3.86 -13.80
N LEU A 64 7.01 -5.15 -13.84
CA LEU A 64 7.82 -6.22 -14.42
C LEU A 64 7.99 -6.05 -15.94
N MET A 65 6.93 -5.66 -16.65
CA MET A 65 7.03 -5.38 -18.09
C MET A 65 7.91 -4.16 -18.36
N LEU A 66 7.85 -3.13 -17.51
CA LEU A 66 8.66 -1.92 -17.64
C LEU A 66 10.15 -2.22 -17.49
N ILE A 67 10.53 -3.13 -16.58
CA ILE A 67 11.93 -3.49 -16.37
C ILE A 67 12.57 -4.10 -17.63
N SER A 68 11.82 -4.90 -18.39
CA SER A 68 12.27 -5.50 -19.66
C SER A 68 12.54 -4.51 -20.78
N TYR A 69 12.03 -3.27 -20.67
CA TYR A 69 12.23 -2.22 -21.67
C TYR A 69 13.31 -1.21 -21.26
N LEU A 70 13.85 -1.31 -20.05
CA LEU A 70 14.89 -0.42 -19.56
C LEU A 70 16.24 -0.80 -20.21
N PRO A 71 16.91 0.14 -20.89
CA PRO A 71 18.16 -0.12 -21.62
C PRO A 71 19.35 -0.11 -20.65
N PHE A 72 19.38 -1.06 -19.72
CA PHE A 72 20.53 -1.27 -18.84
C PHE A 72 21.32 -2.49 -19.31
N GLU A 73 22.56 -2.26 -19.71
CA GLU A 73 23.51 -3.33 -20.04
C GLU A 73 23.74 -4.21 -18.79
N ASP A 74 23.78 -5.52 -18.99
CA ASP A 74 24.01 -6.55 -17.96
C ASP A 74 23.01 -6.63 -16.78
N PHE A 75 21.94 -5.82 -16.76
CA PHE A 75 20.95 -5.85 -15.67
C PHE A 75 20.33 -7.25 -15.48
N GLU A 76 19.95 -7.90 -16.58
CA GLU A 76 19.37 -9.25 -16.55
C GLU A 76 20.29 -10.24 -15.84
N ARG A 77 21.57 -10.27 -16.24
CA ARG A 77 22.57 -11.22 -15.73
C ARG A 77 22.83 -10.97 -14.24
N LEU A 78 23.03 -9.72 -13.85
CA LEU A 78 23.26 -9.37 -12.44
C LEU A 78 22.03 -9.70 -11.59
N PHE A 79 20.82 -9.44 -12.10
CA PHE A 79 19.59 -9.73 -11.39
C PHE A 79 19.37 -11.25 -11.20
N GLN A 80 19.61 -12.06 -12.23
CA GLN A 80 19.57 -13.53 -12.12
C GLN A 80 20.59 -14.06 -11.12
N GLN A 81 21.84 -13.57 -11.15
CA GLN A 81 22.88 -13.98 -10.22
C GLN A 81 22.53 -13.67 -8.76
N GLN A 82 21.98 -12.49 -8.49
CA GLN A 82 21.56 -12.10 -7.14
C GLN A 82 20.35 -12.93 -6.67
N LEU A 83 19.37 -13.14 -7.57
CA LEU A 83 18.20 -13.98 -7.25
C LEU A 83 18.60 -15.43 -6.96
N GLY A 84 19.52 -16.01 -7.73
CA GLY A 84 19.99 -17.38 -7.50
C GLY A 84 20.75 -17.58 -6.18
N GLN A 85 21.27 -16.50 -5.58
CA GLN A 85 21.91 -16.55 -4.26
C GLN A 85 20.91 -16.44 -3.10
N ILE A 86 19.76 -15.80 -3.34
CA ILE A 86 18.76 -15.52 -2.29
C ILE A 86 17.67 -16.60 -2.29
N LEU A 87 17.28 -17.10 -3.45
CA LEU A 87 16.18 -18.05 -3.60
C LEU A 87 16.67 -19.51 -3.64
N PRO A 88 15.95 -20.45 -2.99
CA PRO A 88 16.13 -21.88 -3.23
C PRO A 88 15.82 -22.24 -4.69
N ALA A 89 16.49 -23.27 -5.22
CA ALA A 89 16.34 -23.73 -6.62
C ALA A 89 14.89 -23.76 -7.17
N PRO A 90 13.91 -24.42 -6.52
CA PRO A 90 12.55 -24.46 -7.06
C PRO A 90 11.86 -23.10 -7.14
N ALA A 91 12.23 -22.15 -6.26
CA ALA A 91 11.69 -20.80 -6.30
C ALA A 91 12.41 -19.94 -7.35
N TYR A 92 13.72 -20.16 -7.54
CA TYR A 92 14.48 -19.53 -8.60
C TYR A 92 13.96 -19.94 -9.97
N ASP A 93 13.75 -21.23 -10.22
CA ASP A 93 13.27 -21.76 -11.50
C ASP A 93 11.91 -21.15 -11.88
N LEU A 94 10.98 -21.08 -10.91
CA LEU A 94 9.68 -20.44 -11.13
C LEU A 94 9.82 -18.97 -11.54
N VAL A 95 10.68 -18.21 -10.85
CA VAL A 95 10.93 -16.80 -11.19
C VAL A 95 11.64 -16.68 -12.54
N HIS A 96 12.56 -17.60 -12.85
CA HIS A 96 13.27 -17.66 -14.12
C HIS A 96 12.30 -17.77 -15.30
N ASP A 97 11.43 -18.77 -15.25
CA ASP A 97 10.45 -19.06 -16.31
C ASP A 97 9.45 -17.92 -16.49
N VAL A 98 8.93 -17.37 -15.38
CA VAL A 98 7.89 -16.33 -15.45
C VAL A 98 8.46 -14.97 -15.87
N VAL A 99 9.56 -14.54 -15.23
CA VAL A 99 10.08 -13.18 -15.40
C VAL A 99 11.05 -13.09 -16.56
N PHE A 100 12.01 -14.01 -16.66
CA PHE A 100 13.08 -13.89 -17.64
C PHE A 100 12.65 -14.44 -19.00
N GLU A 101 12.15 -15.67 -19.05
CA GLU A 101 11.66 -16.25 -20.30
C GLU A 101 10.31 -15.67 -20.73
N GLY A 102 9.38 -15.51 -19.77
CA GLY A 102 8.02 -15.06 -20.03
C GLY A 102 7.88 -13.57 -20.36
N ILE A 103 8.61 -12.71 -19.66
CA ILE A 103 8.45 -11.24 -19.72
C ILE A 103 9.65 -10.57 -20.41
N TYR A 104 10.88 -10.88 -20.02
CA TYR A 104 12.10 -10.22 -20.52
C TYR A 104 12.42 -10.57 -21.96
N GLN A 105 12.44 -11.86 -22.33
CA GLN A 105 12.81 -12.28 -23.69
C GLN A 105 11.73 -11.94 -24.72
N LYS A 106 10.45 -12.08 -24.37
CA LYS A 106 9.34 -11.89 -25.32
C LYS A 106 9.01 -10.42 -25.60
N ARG A 107 9.38 -9.48 -24.71
CA ARG A 107 9.13 -8.02 -24.80
C ARG A 107 7.81 -7.68 -25.49
N ASN A 108 6.71 -8.18 -24.93
CA ASN A 108 5.41 -8.07 -25.58
C ASN A 108 4.77 -6.68 -25.32
N PHE A 109 4.73 -5.86 -26.37
CA PHE A 109 4.16 -4.50 -26.30
C PHE A 109 2.65 -4.49 -25.97
N THR A 110 1.92 -5.51 -26.39
CA THR A 110 0.50 -5.67 -26.06
C THR A 110 0.32 -5.92 -24.56
N LEU A 111 1.14 -6.80 -23.95
CA LEU A 111 1.08 -6.99 -22.50
C LEU A 111 1.51 -5.72 -21.74
N LEU A 112 2.50 -4.97 -22.23
CA LEU A 112 2.93 -3.72 -21.60
C LEU A 112 1.80 -2.67 -21.59
N SER A 113 1.16 -2.45 -22.74
CA SER A 113 0.09 -1.45 -22.85
C SER A 113 -1.17 -1.86 -22.09
N VAL A 114 -1.56 -3.13 -22.12
CA VAL A 114 -2.71 -3.66 -21.36
C VAL A 114 -2.45 -3.57 -19.86
N SER A 115 -1.27 -3.99 -19.39
CA SER A 115 -0.91 -3.90 -17.97
C SER A 115 -0.82 -2.44 -17.51
N LEU A 116 -0.27 -1.53 -18.31
CA LEU A 116 -0.26 -0.10 -18.03
C LEU A 116 -1.68 0.45 -17.86
N PHE A 117 -2.58 0.16 -18.79
CA PHE A 117 -3.97 0.63 -18.71
C PHE A 117 -4.67 0.09 -17.46
N LEU A 118 -4.55 -1.22 -17.20
CA LEU A 118 -5.16 -1.85 -16.02
C LEU A 118 -4.57 -1.32 -14.72
N ALA A 119 -3.25 -1.07 -14.68
CA ALA A 119 -2.59 -0.47 -13.53
C ALA A 119 -3.11 0.94 -13.26
N LEU A 120 -3.17 1.80 -14.28
CA LEU A 120 -3.71 3.16 -14.15
C LEU A 120 -5.18 3.15 -13.72
N TYR A 121 -6.00 2.30 -14.32
CA TYR A 121 -7.41 2.16 -13.93
C TYR A 121 -7.55 1.72 -12.47
N SER A 122 -6.76 0.73 -12.05
CA SER A 122 -6.83 0.20 -10.68
C SER A 122 -6.34 1.20 -9.65
N LEU A 123 -5.27 1.93 -9.95
CA LEU A 123 -4.76 3.04 -9.11
C LEU A 123 -5.81 4.15 -8.97
N TRP A 124 -6.46 4.52 -10.07
CA TRP A 124 -7.56 5.48 -10.07
C TRP A 124 -8.71 5.04 -9.16
N GLN A 125 -9.16 3.78 -9.29
CA GLN A 125 -10.22 3.23 -8.43
C GLN A 125 -9.80 3.15 -6.95
N GLY A 126 -8.55 2.77 -6.68
CA GLY A 126 -7.99 2.76 -5.33
C GLY A 126 -8.00 4.15 -4.68
N MET A 127 -7.50 5.16 -5.39
CA MET A 127 -7.52 6.55 -4.95
C MET A 127 -8.95 7.06 -4.71
N LEU A 128 -9.88 6.80 -5.64
CA LEU A 128 -11.28 7.20 -5.49
C LEU A 128 -11.94 6.55 -4.27
N THR A 129 -11.62 5.30 -3.97
CA THR A 129 -12.15 4.59 -2.80
C THR A 129 -11.67 5.23 -1.50
N MET A 130 -10.37 5.53 -1.41
CA MET A 130 -9.79 6.23 -0.26
C MET A 130 -10.42 7.61 -0.08
N LEU A 131 -10.54 8.37 -1.17
CA LEU A 131 -11.10 9.71 -1.16
C LEU A 131 -12.58 9.71 -0.74
N ARG A 132 -13.37 8.78 -1.27
CA ARG A 132 -14.79 8.64 -0.92
C ARG A 132 -14.95 8.36 0.57
N ALA A 133 -14.18 7.45 1.13
CA ALA A 133 -14.29 7.13 2.54
C ALA A 133 -13.87 8.29 3.44
N PHE A 134 -12.81 9.02 3.07
CA PHE A 134 -12.42 10.23 3.82
C PHE A 134 -13.54 11.28 3.81
N PHE A 135 -14.13 11.57 2.64
CA PHE A 135 -15.22 12.56 2.54
C PHE A 135 -16.56 12.08 3.10
N HIS A 136 -16.86 10.79 3.06
CA HIS A 136 -18.09 10.25 3.66
C HIS A 136 -18.06 10.19 5.18
N GLU A 137 -16.87 10.21 5.79
CA GLU A 137 -16.70 10.04 7.25
C GLU A 137 -16.24 11.32 7.95
N GLY A 138 -15.70 12.29 7.22
CA GLY A 138 -15.16 13.54 7.79
C GLY A 138 -16.18 14.64 8.08
N LEU A 139 -17.44 14.53 7.63
CA LEU A 139 -18.46 15.56 7.86
C LEU A 139 -19.64 15.01 8.66
N PRO A 140 -20.06 15.69 9.76
CA PRO A 140 -21.34 15.38 10.38
C PRO A 140 -22.42 15.53 9.31
N LYS A 141 -23.20 14.47 9.13
CA LYS A 141 -24.41 14.56 8.29
C LYS A 141 -25.37 15.54 8.97
N PRO A 142 -26.02 16.46 8.23
CA PRO A 142 -27.04 17.32 8.79
C PRO A 142 -28.21 16.51 9.36
#